data_AF-A0AA43Y818-F1
#
_entry.id   AF-A0AA43Y818-F1
#
_cell.length_a   1.000
_cell.length_b   1.000
_cell.length_c   1.000
_cell.angle_alpha   90.00
_cell.angle_beta   90.00
_cell.angle_gamma   90.00
#
_symmetry.space_group_name_H-M   'P 1'
#
loop_
_entity.id
_entity.type
_entity.pdbx_description
1 polymer ?
#
loop_
_entity_poly.entity_id
_entity_poly.type
_entity_poly.pdbx_seq_one_letter_code
_entity_poly.pdbx_strand_id
1 'polypeptide(L)'
;MTQAERIIKNYDVAFIKPGFLGVKKKGDKKFITVAPSKTVNLYFLFGGKMENFEELKKEKKAFKITGYGLYKKMFGETKFQEFLVVWQNYKIKRMGA
;
A
#
# COMPACT_ATOMS: atom_id res chain seq x y z
N MET A 1 6.03 17.67 3.98
CA MET A 1 5.66 16.27 4.28
C MET A 1 5.24 15.57 3.00
N THR A 2 5.99 14.57 2.57
CA THR A 2 5.73 13.73 1.40
C THR A 2 4.53 12.81 1.64
N GLN A 3 4.03 12.18 0.57
CA GLN A 3 2.96 11.19 0.69
C GLN A 3 3.39 9.97 1.52
N ALA A 4 4.65 9.52 1.40
CA ALA A 4 5.18 8.41 2.18
C ALA A 4 5.20 8.73 3.68
N GLU A 5 5.66 9.94 4.04
CA GLU A 5 5.64 10.42 5.43
C GLU A 5 4.22 10.51 5.99
N ARG A 6 3.24 10.99 5.20
CA ARG A 6 1.83 11.01 5.64
C ARG A 6 1.27 9.59 5.86
N ILE A 7 1.64 8.64 5.01
CA ILE A 7 1.26 7.22 5.18
C ILE A 7 1.83 6.69 6.48
N ILE A 8 3.15 6.76 6.70
CA ILE A 8 3.81 6.25 7.92
C ILE A 8 3.27 6.92 9.20
N LYS A 9 2.88 8.20 9.11
CA LYS A 9 2.26 8.91 10.24
C LYS A 9 0.91 8.31 10.63
N ASN A 10 0.06 7.93 9.67
CA ASN A 10 -1.33 7.54 9.90
C ASN A 10 -1.59 6.03 9.79
N TYR A 11 -0.67 5.28 9.20
CA TYR A 11 -0.80 3.86 8.89
C TYR A 11 0.47 3.13 9.33
N ASP A 12 0.28 1.93 9.87
CA ASP A 12 1.37 0.99 10.07
C ASP A 12 1.55 0.16 8.80
N VAL A 13 2.78 0.11 8.30
CA VAL A 13 3.17 -0.67 7.13
C VAL A 13 4.20 -1.70 7.59
N ALA A 14 3.91 -2.98 7.38
CA ALA A 14 4.77 -4.08 7.82
C ALA A 14 4.85 -5.17 6.76
N PHE A 15 5.91 -5.97 6.78
CA PHE A 15 5.98 -7.19 5.98
C PHE A 15 5.22 -8.31 6.69
N ILE A 16 4.19 -8.85 6.05
CA ILE A 16 3.34 -9.88 6.66
C ILE A 16 3.44 -11.24 5.95
N LYS A 17 3.79 -11.25 4.66
CA LYS A 17 4.04 -12.46 3.85
C LYS A 17 5.10 -12.17 2.79
N PRO A 18 5.81 -13.17 2.26
CA PRO A 18 6.80 -12.97 1.20
C PRO A 18 6.21 -12.21 0.00
N GLY A 19 6.73 -11.01 -0.28
CA GLY A 19 6.26 -10.16 -1.37
C GLY A 19 4.99 -9.35 -1.08
N PHE A 20 4.40 -9.45 0.12
CA PHE A 20 3.19 -8.69 0.51
C PHE A 20 3.44 -7.75 1.68
N LEU A 21 2.87 -6.55 1.59
CA LEU A 21 2.80 -5.61 2.68
C LEU A 21 1.47 -5.75 3.41
N GLY A 22 1.53 -5.71 4.73
CA GLY A 22 0.40 -5.38 5.57
C GLY A 22 0.34 -3.87 5.70
N VAL A 23 -0.83 -3.30 5.40
CA VAL A 23 -1.14 -1.90 5.68
C VAL A 23 -2.34 -1.86 6.62
N LYS A 24 -2.24 -1.16 7.74
CA LYS A 24 -3.39 -0.87 8.61
C LYS A 24 -3.39 0.59 9.01
N LYS A 25 -4.57 1.17 9.20
CA LYS A 25 -4.66 2.50 9.82
C LYS A 25 -4.25 2.36 11.29
N LYS A 26 -3.55 3.35 11.84
CA LYS A 26 -3.24 3.35 13.28
C LYS A 26 -4.55 3.40 14.07
N GLY A 27 -4.68 2.52 15.04
CA GLY A 27 -5.93 2.27 15.77
C GLY A 27 -6.75 1.09 15.24
N ASP A 28 -6.51 0.63 14.01
CA ASP A 28 -7.15 -0.58 13.50
C ASP A 28 -6.46 -1.85 14.02
N LYS A 29 -7.28 -2.90 14.19
CA LYS A 29 -6.81 -4.20 14.72
C LYS A 29 -6.14 -5.09 13.66
N LYS A 30 -6.46 -4.93 12.37
CA LYS A 30 -6.06 -5.88 11.32
C LYS A 30 -5.30 -5.21 10.19
N PHE A 31 -4.27 -5.90 9.68
CA PHE A 31 -3.58 -5.53 8.45
C PHE A 31 -4.37 -5.97 7.21
N ILE A 32 -4.47 -5.07 6.25
CA ILE A 32 -4.88 -5.39 4.88
C ILE A 32 -3.64 -5.83 4.12
N THR A 33 -3.74 -7.00 3.49
CA THR A 33 -2.65 -7.52 2.67
C THR A 33 -2.66 -6.84 1.31
N VAL A 34 -1.53 -6.27 0.92
CA VAL A 34 -1.34 -5.51 -0.30
C VAL A 34 -0.24 -6.18 -1.12
N ALA A 35 -0.54 -6.46 -2.39
CA ALA A 35 0.45 -6.91 -3.37
C ALA A 35 1.08 -5.71 -4.10
N PRO A 36 2.32 -5.83 -4.61
CA PRO A 36 2.96 -4.85 -5.48
C PRO A 36 2.37 -4.92 -6.91
N SER A 37 1.06 -4.77 -7.02
CA SER A 37 0.31 -4.84 -8.28
C SER A 37 0.06 -3.47 -8.88
N LYS A 38 0.15 -3.37 -10.22
CA LYS A 38 -0.22 -2.17 -10.99
C LYS A 38 -1.75 -1.99 -11.11
N THR A 39 -2.53 -3.05 -10.91
CA THR A 39 -3.99 -3.04 -11.10
C THR A 39 -4.75 -2.81 -9.79
N VAL A 40 -4.18 -3.19 -8.65
CA VAL A 40 -4.81 -3.00 -7.34
C VAL A 40 -4.63 -1.56 -6.89
N ASN A 41 -5.75 -0.84 -6.79
CA ASN A 41 -5.80 0.53 -6.27
C ASN A 41 -6.05 0.53 -4.76
N LEU A 42 -5.28 1.36 -4.06
CA LEU A 42 -5.36 1.58 -2.63
C LEU A 42 -5.76 3.03 -2.38
N TYR A 43 -6.58 3.23 -1.36
CA TYR A 43 -7.12 4.52 -0.98
C TYR A 43 -6.68 4.82 0.45
N PHE A 44 -5.81 5.80 0.60
CA PHE A 44 -5.37 6.29 1.90
C PHE A 44 -6.19 7.52 2.28
N LEU A 45 -6.83 7.45 3.44
CA LEU A 45 -7.62 8.53 4.02
C LEU A 45 -6.88 9.15 5.21
N PHE A 46 -6.87 10.48 5.30
CA PHE A 46 -6.16 11.29 6.27
C PHE A 46 -7.16 12.30 6.87
N GLY A 47 -7.83 11.91 7.96
CA GLY A 47 -8.89 12.68 8.60
C GLY A 47 -10.28 12.45 7.97
N GLY A 48 -11.33 12.53 8.80
CA GLY A 48 -12.74 12.40 8.40
C GLY A 48 -13.28 10.97 8.28
N LYS A 49 -14.61 10.85 8.25
CA LYS A 49 -15.34 9.66 7.78
C LYS A 49 -15.51 9.75 6.26
N MET A 50 -15.68 8.61 5.63
CA MET A 50 -15.71 8.44 4.17
C MET A 50 -17.06 8.89 3.60
N GLU A 51 -17.35 10.19 3.63
CA GLU A 51 -18.62 10.73 3.11
C GLU A 51 -18.53 11.02 1.60
N ASN A 52 -17.39 11.55 1.11
CA ASN A 52 -17.16 11.73 -0.34
C ASN A 52 -15.65 11.74 -0.70
N PHE A 53 -15.20 10.80 -1.54
CA PHE A 53 -13.80 10.70 -1.93
C PHE A 53 -13.30 11.89 -2.77
N GLU A 54 -14.16 12.45 -3.63
CA GLU A 54 -13.75 13.57 -4.50
C GLU A 54 -13.49 14.84 -3.70
N GLU A 55 -14.32 15.10 -2.69
CA GLU A 55 -14.12 16.22 -1.75
C GLU A 55 -12.88 16.01 -0.90
N LEU A 56 -12.70 14.82 -0.33
CA LEU A 56 -11.48 14.49 0.42
C LEU A 56 -10.22 14.60 -0.43
N LYS A 57 -10.30 14.32 -1.73
CA LYS A 57 -9.18 14.53 -2.67
C LYS A 57 -8.89 16.02 -2.88
N LYS A 58 -9.92 16.86 -3.05
CA LYS A 58 -9.79 18.34 -3.15
C LYS A 58 -9.14 18.91 -1.89
N GLU A 59 -9.55 18.43 -0.72
CA GLU A 59 -8.99 18.83 0.57
C GLU A 59 -7.62 18.20 0.89
N LYS A 60 -7.05 17.40 -0.03
CA LYS A 60 -5.80 16.64 0.19
C LYS A 60 -5.86 15.73 1.42
N LYS A 61 -7.07 15.30 1.82
CA LYS A 61 -7.37 14.33 2.88
C LYS A 61 -7.47 12.91 2.35
N ALA A 62 -7.46 12.69 1.04
CA ALA A 62 -7.41 11.37 0.46
C ALA A 62 -6.39 11.27 -0.68
N PHE A 63 -5.81 10.08 -0.85
CA PHE A 63 -4.89 9.80 -1.93
C PHE A 63 -5.06 8.38 -2.46
N LYS A 64 -5.06 8.24 -3.79
CA LYS A 64 -5.13 6.96 -4.51
C LYS A 64 -3.75 6.58 -5.00
N ILE A 65 -3.34 5.34 -4.75
CA ILE A 65 -2.08 4.78 -5.28
C ILE A 65 -2.25 3.31 -5.62
N THR A 66 -1.52 2.82 -6.61
CA THR A 66 -1.46 1.39 -6.88
C THR A 66 -0.58 0.69 -5.84
N GLY A 67 -0.76 -0.61 -5.64
CA GLY A 67 0.17 -1.41 -4.83
C GLY A 67 1.61 -1.27 -5.30
N TYR A 68 1.85 -1.33 -6.62
CA TYR A 68 3.15 -1.07 -7.23
C TYR A 68 3.71 0.30 -6.85
N GLY A 69 2.89 1.36 -6.96
CA GLY A 69 3.28 2.71 -6.61
C GLY A 69 3.58 2.88 -5.12
N LEU A 70 2.82 2.21 -4.25
CA LEU A 70 3.03 2.23 -2.81
C LEU A 70 4.41 1.67 -2.48
N TYR A 71 4.76 0.50 -3.02
CA TYR A 71 6.06 -0.11 -2.77
C TYR A 71 7.20 0.77 -3.29
N LYS A 72 7.09 1.29 -4.52
CA LYS A 72 8.11 2.20 -5.08
C LYS A 72 8.26 3.50 -4.29
N LYS A 73 7.20 4.00 -3.64
CA LYS A 73 7.27 5.20 -2.78
C LYS A 73 7.81 4.91 -1.38
N MET A 74 7.48 3.74 -0.83
CA MET A 74 7.88 3.35 0.53
C MET A 74 9.30 2.79 0.58
N PHE A 75 9.76 2.19 -0.52
CA PHE A 75 11.04 1.53 -0.63
C PHE A 75 11.78 2.08 -1.85
N GLY A 76 13.10 2.30 -1.71
CA GLY A 76 13.95 2.64 -2.84
C GLY A 76 13.94 1.54 -3.92
N GLU A 77 14.45 1.88 -5.11
CA GLU A 77 14.33 1.05 -6.31
C GLU A 77 14.86 -0.37 -6.12
N THR A 78 16.01 -0.54 -5.47
CA THR A 78 16.61 -1.86 -5.22
C THR A 78 15.71 -2.77 -4.39
N LYS A 79 15.27 -2.30 -3.21
CA LYS A 79 14.37 -3.07 -2.34
C LYS A 79 13.03 -3.35 -3.02
N PHE A 80 12.54 -2.39 -3.81
CA PHE A 80 11.33 -2.57 -4.57
C PHE A 80 11.43 -3.73 -5.57
N GLN A 81 12.54 -3.82 -6.32
CA GLN A 81 12.76 -4.93 -7.26
C GLN A 81 12.83 -6.29 -6.55
N GLU A 82 13.49 -6.36 -5.39
CA GLU A 82 13.51 -7.59 -4.59
C GLU A 82 12.10 -8.05 -4.21
N PHE A 83 11.23 -7.14 -3.75
CA PHE A 83 9.84 -7.48 -3.42
C PHE A 83 9.01 -7.91 -4.63
N LEU A 84 9.24 -7.28 -5.79
CA LEU A 84 8.59 -7.67 -7.03
C LEU A 84 8.96 -9.10 -7.42
N VAL A 85 10.25 -9.45 -7.37
CA VAL A 85 10.74 -10.81 -7.71
C VAL A 85 10.13 -11.84 -6.75
N VAL A 86 10.13 -11.57 -5.44
CA VAL A 86 9.52 -12.48 -4.45
C VAL A 86 8.03 -12.68 -4.72
N TRP A 87 7.29 -11.60 -5.02
CA TRP A 87 5.88 -11.70 -5.37
C TRP A 87 5.67 -12.50 -6.66
N GLN A 88 6.51 -12.29 -7.69
CA GLN A 88 6.37 -12.97 -8.99
C GLN A 88 6.58 -14.47 -8.82
N ASN A 89 7.61 -14.86 -8.07
CA ASN A 89 7.88 -16.24 -7.71
C ASN A 89 6.73 -16.88 -6.94
N TYR A 90 6.14 -16.14 -5.98
CA TYR A 90 4.95 -16.59 -5.25
C TYR A 90 3.76 -16.83 -6.19
N LYS A 91 3.51 -15.91 -7.14
CA LYS A 91 2.42 -16.06 -8.11
C LYS A 91 2.65 -17.24 -9.04
N ILE A 92 3.86 -17.43 -9.56
CA ILE A 92 4.21 -18.57 -10.43
C ILE A 92 3.96 -19.88 -9.70
N LYS A 93 4.46 -20.04 -8.47
CA LYS A 93 4.25 -21.26 -7.65
C LYS A 93 2.79 -21.55 -7.34
N ARG A 94 1.93 -20.53 -7.27
CA ARG A 94 0.49 -20.66 -7.01
C ARG A 94 -0.34 -20.94 -8.26
N MET A 95 0.14 -20.60 -9.44
CA MET A 95 -0.56 -20.85 -10.71
C MET A 95 -0.08 -22.13 -11.42
N GLY A 96 1.10 -22.63 -11.07
CA GLY A 96 1.64 -23.90 -11.57
C GLY A 96 1.31 -25.12 -10.70
N ALA A 97 0.43 -24.98 -9.72
CA ALA A 97 -0.12 -26.04 -8.87
C ALA A 97 -1.63 -26.12 -9.09
#